data_AF-A0A4S4LKR7-F1
#
_entry.id   AF-A0A4S4LKR7-F1
#
_cell.length_a   1.000
_cell.length_b   1.000
_cell.length_c   1.000
_cell.angle_alpha   90.00
_cell.angle_beta   90.00
_cell.angle_gamma   90.00
#
_symmetry.space_group_name_H-M   'P 1'
#
loop_
_entity.id
_entity.type
_entity.pdbx_description
1 polymer ?
#
loop_
_entity_poly.entity_id
_entity_poly.type
_entity_poly.pdbx_seq_one_letter_code
_entity_poly.pdbx_strand_id
1 'polypeptide(L)'
;MPDVVLSLCLSILCLSYLSLGAQWLGEREFRTLSKAQVASLVSSPDPVKNLDPANRASHLSKILIPRSPDTNNNTQVKNYIVSTLRKLDWDIEEDSFKDNTPYGVKHFTNVIATKDPEAPRRVIVAAHFDSKFYSTYPDNQAEALDPLLNRRKEQLEEGLIDDEDVAETTLQLVFFDGEEAYMDWTATDSVYGARHLAEKWATTYIPPNTKRRLRNSATELATIEHLILLDLLGAKNPLVQSYFIDTAWLFDALVSAERRLVDAGVVTATDNAEPDAWRSFFAPRLDMNNHGFISDDHIPFMQRGVSILHVISSPFPRVWHTLLDDASALDLETMMRWNLIMRVFMCEYLGLQPDSNIATLKRDNEELHPRAAAPVRFSMDDGADEFGPGMGLNLDAGDDGDDNVMDMITIMQEFQKKKSMKANSRSAAFMHKKDALIAAARKEAETMVRDGHAYIEQCKARLVEMRAQETPANEVLKDAIGLWAAHEDSFQSLLSIFPELIEDLSPKRAHDINAASELLETHPLAREASRRRLMKNARKDMEEGISNQKVWIIYFLLVENPLPTLFMVFLLLSLRRTLRRSSNITRLCCCLRLGDLYAMLLCYAVVAALATAVPVLVRLT
;
A
#
# COMPACT_ATOMS: atom_id res chain seq x y z
N MET A 1 20.85 -17.92 44.26
CA MET A 1 20.52 -19.19 43.55
C MET A 1 19.04 -19.22 43.18
N PRO A 2 18.07 -19.29 44.13
CA PRO A 2 16.64 -19.25 43.79
C PRO A 2 16.25 -17.98 43.01
N ASP A 3 16.89 -16.86 43.33
CA ASP A 3 16.67 -15.52 42.76
C ASP A 3 17.06 -15.45 41.27
N VAL A 4 18.10 -16.20 40.89
CA VAL A 4 18.55 -16.31 39.49
C VAL A 4 17.55 -17.16 38.70
N VAL A 5 17.06 -18.26 39.27
CA VAL A 5 16.00 -19.08 38.66
C VAL A 5 14.70 -18.29 38.54
N LEU A 6 14.32 -17.52 39.57
CA LEU A 6 13.12 -16.67 39.53
C LEU A 6 13.24 -15.56 38.48
N SER A 7 14.41 -14.93 38.37
CA SER A 7 14.70 -13.93 37.33
C SER A 7 14.69 -14.55 35.91
N LEU A 8 15.23 -15.77 35.75
CA LEU A 8 15.20 -16.49 34.48
C LEU A 8 13.79 -16.94 34.10
N CYS A 9 12.98 -17.39 35.05
CA CYS A 9 11.56 -17.68 34.81
C CYS A 9 10.78 -16.41 34.47
N LEU A 10 11.07 -15.28 35.11
CA LEU A 10 10.48 -13.97 34.77
C LEU A 10 10.91 -13.50 33.38
N SER A 11 12.18 -13.66 32.97
CA SER A 11 12.62 -13.30 31.63
C SER A 11 12.07 -14.24 30.55
N ILE A 12 11.95 -15.55 30.81
CA ILE A 12 11.27 -16.50 29.91
C ILE A 12 9.77 -16.19 29.80
N LEU A 13 9.12 -15.79 30.89
CA LEU A 13 7.73 -15.32 30.86
C LEU A 13 7.59 -14.00 30.09
N CYS A 14 8.46 -13.01 30.32
CA CYS A 14 8.45 -11.76 29.57
C CYS A 14 8.77 -11.96 28.08
N LEU A 15 9.71 -12.86 27.73
CA LEU A 15 10.01 -13.21 26.34
C LEU A 15 8.83 -13.92 25.67
N SER A 16 8.16 -14.83 26.38
CA SER A 16 6.93 -15.44 25.84
C SER A 16 5.76 -14.46 25.76
N TYR A 17 5.62 -13.49 26.68
CA TYR A 17 4.66 -12.39 26.53
C TYR A 17 4.99 -11.47 25.34
N LEU A 18 6.27 -11.21 25.06
CA LEU A 18 6.71 -10.44 23.89
C LEU A 18 6.50 -11.21 22.57
N SER A 19 6.54 -12.55 22.58
CA SER A 19 6.15 -13.38 21.43
C SER A 19 4.66 -13.78 21.42
N LEU A 20 3.88 -13.39 22.43
CA LEU A 20 2.42 -13.61 22.53
C LEU A 20 1.61 -12.39 22.09
N GLY A 21 2.21 -11.53 21.26
CA GLY A 21 1.49 -10.81 20.21
C GLY A 21 0.94 -11.76 19.15
N ALA A 22 0.20 -12.80 19.58
CA ALA A 22 -0.36 -13.81 18.72
C ALA A 22 -1.44 -13.18 17.83
N GLN A 23 -1.31 -13.35 16.52
CA GLN A 23 -2.27 -12.88 15.54
C GLN A 23 -3.60 -13.67 15.68
N TRP A 24 -4.56 -13.11 16.43
CA TRP A 24 -5.87 -13.73 16.71
C TRP A 24 -6.78 -13.82 15.47
N LEU A 25 -6.51 -13.03 14.43
CA LEU A 25 -7.13 -13.10 13.10
C LEU A 25 -6.07 -13.62 12.13
N GLY A 26 -6.07 -14.92 11.85
CA GLY A 26 -5.05 -15.59 11.03
C GLY A 26 -4.98 -15.12 9.57
N GLU A 27 -4.11 -15.76 8.79
CA GLU A 27 -4.00 -15.52 7.35
C GLU A 27 -5.37 -15.63 6.66
N ARG A 28 -5.71 -14.62 5.85
CA ARG A 28 -7.03 -14.47 5.24
C ARG A 28 -6.97 -14.84 3.76
N GLU A 29 -7.88 -15.71 3.32
CA GLU A 29 -7.94 -16.17 1.93
C GLU A 29 -8.31 -15.01 0.99
N PHE A 30 -7.40 -14.65 0.09
CA PHE A 30 -7.62 -13.59 -0.91
C PHE A 30 -8.37 -14.15 -2.12
N ARG A 31 -9.59 -13.64 -2.34
CA ARG A 31 -10.39 -13.92 -3.55
C ARG A 31 -9.75 -13.24 -4.77
N THR A 32 -8.78 -13.92 -5.39
CA THR A 32 -7.97 -13.34 -6.49
C THR A 32 -8.81 -12.87 -7.67
N LEU A 33 -8.52 -11.66 -8.16
CA LEU A 33 -9.19 -11.07 -9.32
C LEU A 33 -8.84 -11.82 -10.61
N SER A 34 -9.86 -12.06 -11.42
CA SER A 34 -9.70 -12.59 -12.78
C SER A 34 -8.94 -11.61 -13.69
N LYS A 35 -8.32 -12.11 -14.77
CA LYS A 35 -7.60 -11.25 -15.74
C LYS A 35 -8.47 -10.14 -16.34
N ALA A 36 -9.78 -10.37 -16.49
CA ALA A 36 -10.72 -9.35 -16.95
C ALA A 36 -10.96 -8.24 -15.92
N GLN A 37 -11.03 -8.59 -14.63
CA GLN A 37 -11.15 -7.63 -13.52
C GLN A 37 -9.87 -6.80 -13.34
N VAL A 38 -8.70 -7.43 -13.45
CA VAL A 38 -7.40 -6.71 -13.45
C VAL A 38 -7.33 -5.73 -14.62
N ALA A 39 -7.69 -6.14 -15.84
CA ALA A 39 -7.75 -5.25 -17.01
C ALA A 39 -8.76 -4.09 -16.84
N SER A 40 -9.83 -4.30 -16.07
CA SER A 40 -10.80 -3.25 -15.70
C SER A 40 -10.19 -2.18 -14.79
N LEU A 41 -9.55 -2.59 -13.68
CA LEU A 41 -8.84 -1.69 -12.75
C LEU A 41 -7.70 -0.89 -13.39
N VAL A 42 -7.14 -1.40 -14.48
CA VAL A 42 -6.08 -0.76 -15.27
C VAL A 42 -6.65 0.28 -16.23
N SER A 43 -7.84 0.03 -16.78
CA SER A 43 -8.47 0.91 -17.77
C SER A 43 -9.41 1.96 -17.17
N SER A 44 -9.85 1.79 -15.91
CA SER A 44 -10.66 2.78 -15.19
C SER A 44 -10.47 2.71 -13.66
N PRO A 45 -10.24 3.85 -12.97
CA PRO A 45 -9.82 5.14 -13.51
C PRO A 45 -8.40 5.08 -14.09
N ASP A 46 -8.03 6.01 -14.97
CA ASP A 46 -6.63 6.17 -15.46
C ASP A 46 -5.61 6.14 -14.28
N PRO A 47 -4.61 5.22 -14.29
CA PRO A 47 -3.62 5.09 -13.22
C PRO A 47 -2.53 6.18 -13.27
N VAL A 48 -2.33 6.87 -14.39
CA VAL A 48 -1.31 7.91 -14.58
C VAL A 48 -1.86 9.31 -14.34
N LYS A 49 -3.15 9.56 -14.64
CA LYS A 49 -3.84 10.85 -14.47
C LYS A 49 -3.45 11.63 -13.21
N ASN A 50 -3.36 10.92 -12.09
CA ASN A 50 -3.16 11.49 -10.75
C ASN A 50 -1.69 11.49 -10.32
N LEU A 51 -0.79 10.83 -11.07
CA LEU A 51 0.62 10.66 -10.74
C LEU A 51 1.59 11.51 -11.59
N ASP A 52 1.17 11.99 -12.77
CA ASP A 52 2.03 12.79 -13.63
C ASP A 52 2.42 14.14 -12.97
N PRO A 53 3.70 14.41 -12.65
CA PRO A 53 4.12 15.66 -12.02
C PRO A 53 4.06 16.87 -12.95
N ALA A 54 3.95 16.69 -14.28
CA ALA A 54 3.81 17.79 -15.24
C ALA A 54 2.36 18.29 -15.36
N ASN A 55 1.38 17.38 -15.30
CA ASN A 55 -0.04 17.71 -15.29
C ASN A 55 -0.44 18.40 -13.98
N ARG A 56 -0.60 19.73 -13.98
CA ARG A 56 -1.06 20.52 -12.82
C ARG A 56 -2.44 20.16 -12.27
N ALA A 57 -3.23 19.32 -12.94
CA ALA A 57 -4.51 18.79 -12.45
C ALA A 57 -4.42 17.30 -12.06
N SER A 58 -3.22 16.72 -12.10
CA SER A 58 -2.89 15.52 -11.34
C SER A 58 -2.80 15.85 -9.86
N HIS A 59 -2.42 14.84 -9.09
CA HIS A 59 -2.32 14.92 -7.66
C HIS A 59 -0.86 14.84 -7.19
N LEU A 60 0.06 14.20 -7.91
CA LEU A 60 1.48 14.26 -7.54
C LEU A 60 2.17 15.59 -7.89
N SER A 61 1.91 16.18 -9.07
CA SER A 61 2.29 17.58 -9.44
C SER A 61 1.88 18.63 -8.42
N LYS A 62 0.93 18.16 -7.62
CA LYS A 62 0.24 18.76 -6.54
C LYS A 62 1.13 18.53 -5.28
N ILE A 63 1.07 17.43 -4.49
CA ILE A 63 1.81 17.29 -3.18
C ILE A 63 3.33 17.46 -3.18
N LEU A 64 3.98 17.65 -4.33
CA LEU A 64 5.39 17.99 -4.45
C LEU A 64 5.71 19.40 -3.89
N ILE A 65 5.66 19.51 -2.56
CA ILE A 65 5.93 20.72 -1.79
C ILE A 65 6.69 20.42 -0.51
N PRO A 66 7.40 21.42 0.00
CA PRO A 66 7.95 21.42 1.34
C PRO A 66 6.89 21.89 2.36
N ARG A 67 6.49 20.92 3.18
CA ARG A 67 5.28 20.83 4.01
C ARG A 67 5.65 20.38 5.42
N SER A 68 6.77 20.87 5.94
CA SER A 68 7.22 20.60 7.31
C SER A 68 6.16 21.04 8.34
N PRO A 69 6.03 20.37 9.50
CA PRO A 69 4.94 20.64 10.44
C PRO A 69 5.02 22.06 11.02
N ASP A 70 3.86 22.58 11.46
CA ASP A 70 3.67 23.97 11.89
C ASP A 70 3.95 25.03 10.79
N THR A 71 3.74 24.68 9.52
CA THR A 71 3.80 25.63 8.38
C THR A 71 2.44 25.86 7.73
N ASN A 72 2.27 27.02 7.08
CA ASN A 72 1.13 27.29 6.21
C ASN A 72 1.00 26.25 5.09
N ASN A 73 2.12 25.74 4.60
CA ASN A 73 2.19 24.87 3.44
C ASN A 73 1.72 23.47 3.82
N ASN A 74 2.20 22.92 4.93
CA ASN A 74 1.65 21.74 5.61
C ASN A 74 0.13 21.87 5.87
N THR A 75 -0.28 22.98 6.49
CA THR A 75 -1.71 23.27 6.77
C THR A 75 -2.54 23.22 5.48
N GLN A 76 -1.99 23.73 4.38
CA GLN A 76 -2.66 23.78 3.10
C GLN A 76 -2.70 22.37 2.44
N VAL A 77 -1.65 21.52 2.58
CA VAL A 77 -1.68 20.08 2.15
C VAL A 77 -2.77 19.33 2.89
N LYS A 78 -2.75 19.44 4.23
CA LYS A 78 -3.76 18.86 5.11
C LYS A 78 -5.17 19.24 4.65
N ASN A 79 -5.40 20.53 4.44
CA ASN A 79 -6.68 21.06 3.96
C ASN A 79 -7.05 20.53 2.57
N TYR A 80 -6.10 20.28 1.67
CA TYR A 80 -6.40 19.68 0.37
C TYR A 80 -6.91 18.24 0.52
N ILE A 81 -6.18 17.38 1.24
CA ILE A 81 -6.52 15.97 1.49
C ILE A 81 -7.87 15.90 2.19
N VAL A 82 -8.03 16.63 3.30
CA VAL A 82 -9.30 16.76 4.01
C VAL A 82 -10.42 17.24 3.07
N SER A 83 -10.16 18.20 2.19
CA SER A 83 -11.18 18.68 1.26
C SER A 83 -11.54 17.68 0.18
N THR A 84 -10.65 16.76 -0.21
CA THR A 84 -10.87 15.89 -1.38
C THR A 84 -11.45 14.54 -0.94
N LEU A 85 -10.98 13.95 0.17
CA LEU A 85 -11.68 12.81 0.80
C LEU A 85 -13.13 13.18 1.22
N ARG A 86 -13.38 14.41 1.69
CA ARG A 86 -14.76 14.90 1.94
C ARG A 86 -15.62 15.05 0.67
N LYS A 87 -15.04 15.26 -0.52
CA LYS A 87 -15.78 15.22 -1.81
C LYS A 87 -16.12 13.78 -2.24
N LEU A 88 -15.49 12.81 -1.61
CA LEU A 88 -15.56 11.39 -1.93
C LEU A 88 -16.36 10.61 -0.87
N ASP A 89 -17.12 11.30 -0.01
CA ASP A 89 -17.91 10.70 1.08
C ASP A 89 -17.09 9.78 2.00
N TRP A 90 -16.04 10.34 2.62
CA TRP A 90 -15.28 9.73 3.71
C TRP A 90 -15.51 10.52 5.00
N ASP A 91 -15.59 9.82 6.14
CA ASP A 91 -15.57 10.45 7.45
C ASP A 91 -14.13 10.86 7.82
N ILE A 92 -13.93 12.09 8.28
CA ILE A 92 -12.60 12.69 8.49
C ILE A 92 -12.41 13.24 9.90
N GLU A 93 -11.54 12.60 10.67
CA GLU A 93 -11.00 13.11 11.93
C GLU A 93 -9.67 13.85 11.69
N GLU A 94 -9.48 14.99 12.37
CA GLU A 94 -8.23 15.78 12.35
C GLU A 94 -7.62 15.77 13.76
N ASP A 95 -6.62 14.91 13.99
CA ASP A 95 -5.98 14.71 15.30
C ASP A 95 -4.93 15.78 15.58
N SER A 96 -5.40 16.94 16.04
CA SER A 96 -4.57 18.14 16.29
C SER A 96 -3.97 18.15 17.70
N PHE A 97 -2.64 18.21 17.81
CA PHE A 97 -1.94 18.28 19.10
C PHE A 97 -0.71 19.20 19.06
N LYS A 98 0.03 19.28 20.18
CA LYS A 98 1.32 19.96 20.26
C LYS A 98 2.33 19.10 21.01
N ASP A 99 3.57 19.08 20.54
CA ASP A 99 4.69 18.42 21.22
C ASP A 99 5.94 19.32 21.19
N ASN A 100 6.97 18.96 21.96
CA ASN A 100 8.23 19.69 22.07
C ASN A 100 9.25 19.10 21.09
N THR A 101 9.81 19.94 20.22
CA THR A 101 10.89 19.57 19.30
C THR A 101 12.18 20.31 19.68
N PRO A 102 13.35 19.97 19.09
CA PRO A 102 14.59 20.74 19.26
C PRO A 102 14.47 22.24 18.95
N TYR A 103 13.44 22.65 18.20
CA TYR A 103 13.15 24.05 17.83
C TYR A 103 11.97 24.66 18.63
N GLY A 104 11.57 24.02 19.73
CA GLY A 104 10.50 24.47 20.62
C GLY A 104 9.17 23.73 20.40
N VAL A 105 8.08 24.26 20.96
CA VAL A 105 6.75 23.65 20.81
C VAL A 105 6.25 23.80 19.38
N LYS A 106 5.81 22.70 18.78
CA LYS A 106 5.24 22.64 17.42
C LYS A 106 3.80 22.13 17.45
N HIS A 107 3.00 22.55 16.48
CA HIS A 107 1.66 22.03 16.24
C HIS A 107 1.74 20.94 15.17
N PHE A 108 1.04 19.84 15.41
CA PHE A 108 0.92 18.71 14.49
C PHE A 108 -0.56 18.39 14.28
N THR A 109 -0.93 17.84 13.13
CA THR A 109 -2.29 17.34 12.87
C THR A 109 -2.31 16.15 11.93
N ASN A 110 -2.47 14.94 12.47
CA ASN A 110 -2.72 13.76 11.64
C ASN A 110 -4.10 13.89 10.96
N VAL A 111 -4.24 13.41 9.73
CA VAL A 111 -5.55 13.27 9.06
C VAL A 111 -5.92 11.79 9.03
N ILE A 112 -7.04 11.45 9.65
CA ILE A 112 -7.61 10.10 9.66
C ILE A 112 -8.87 10.13 8.82
N ALA A 113 -8.95 9.26 7.82
CA ALA A 113 -10.09 9.16 6.94
C ALA A 113 -10.65 7.74 6.92
N THR A 114 -11.89 7.55 7.35
CA THR A 114 -12.54 6.24 7.47
C THR A 114 -13.69 6.15 6.47
N LYS A 115 -13.72 5.10 5.64
CA LYS A 115 -14.77 4.97 4.60
C LYS A 115 -16.12 4.51 5.14
N ASP A 116 -16.09 3.70 6.20
CA ASP A 116 -17.27 3.32 6.99
C ASP A 116 -16.89 3.31 8.48
N PRO A 117 -17.26 4.33 9.27
CA PRO A 117 -16.94 4.39 10.70
C PRO A 117 -17.79 3.43 11.56
N GLU A 118 -18.84 2.79 11.03
CA GLU A 118 -19.61 1.78 11.77
C GLU A 118 -19.00 0.36 11.69
N ALA A 119 -18.04 0.15 10.80
CA ALA A 119 -17.40 -1.15 10.60
C ALA A 119 -16.64 -1.60 11.87
N PRO A 120 -16.80 -2.86 12.31
CA PRO A 120 -16.17 -3.34 13.54
C PRO A 120 -14.64 -3.52 13.45
N ARG A 121 -14.06 -3.56 12.24
CA ARG A 121 -12.62 -3.65 11.97
C ARG A 121 -12.18 -2.69 10.86
N ARG A 122 -10.88 -2.35 10.82
CA ARG A 122 -10.28 -1.55 9.74
C ARG A 122 -8.89 -2.03 9.34
N VAL A 123 -8.65 -2.13 8.05
CA VAL A 123 -7.28 -2.13 7.50
C VAL A 123 -6.87 -0.67 7.29
N ILE A 124 -5.67 -0.32 7.73
CA ILE A 124 -5.11 1.02 7.52
C ILE A 124 -4.11 0.97 6.37
N VAL A 125 -4.23 1.91 5.43
CA VAL A 125 -3.13 2.30 4.54
C VAL A 125 -2.63 3.67 4.98
N ALA A 126 -1.35 3.80 5.28
CA ALA A 126 -0.77 5.01 5.84
C ALA A 126 0.48 5.47 5.08
N ALA A 127 0.76 6.77 5.22
CA ALA A 127 2.01 7.42 4.86
C ALA A 127 2.12 8.72 5.68
N HIS A 128 3.32 9.26 5.86
CA HIS A 128 3.46 10.62 6.37
C HIS A 128 3.13 11.65 5.27
N PHE A 129 2.51 12.78 5.63
CA PHE A 129 2.24 13.87 4.66
C PHE A 129 3.12 15.11 4.89
N ASP A 130 3.94 15.14 5.94
CA ASP A 130 4.88 16.24 6.15
C ASP A 130 6.11 16.11 5.23
N SER A 131 7.15 16.91 5.46
CA SER A 131 8.43 16.78 4.78
C SER A 131 9.54 17.39 5.61
N LYS A 132 10.74 16.81 5.55
CA LYS A 132 11.88 17.23 6.36
C LYS A 132 12.14 18.73 6.32
N PHE A 133 12.50 19.28 7.47
CA PHE A 133 12.74 20.71 7.62
C PHE A 133 14.09 21.13 7.03
N TYR A 134 14.05 21.93 5.97
CA TYR A 134 15.18 22.73 5.47
C TYR A 134 14.71 24.17 5.19
N SER A 135 15.64 25.10 4.93
CA SER A 135 15.43 26.53 5.22
C SER A 135 14.71 27.42 4.19
N THR A 136 14.43 26.98 2.95
CA THR A 136 13.85 27.84 1.87
C THR A 136 13.16 27.06 0.73
N TYR A 137 11.86 27.31 0.42
CA TYR A 137 11.01 26.35 -0.33
C TYR A 137 9.61 26.83 -0.91
N PRO A 138 8.99 26.20 -1.97
CA PRO A 138 7.64 26.54 -2.57
C PRO A 138 6.65 25.37 -3.03
N ASP A 139 5.37 25.63 -3.50
CA ASP A 139 4.18 24.71 -3.28
C ASP A 139 3.03 24.40 -4.36
N ASN A 140 2.25 23.27 -4.23
CA ASN A 140 0.92 22.75 -4.79
C ASN A 140 0.35 21.40 -4.07
N GLN A 141 -0.88 20.77 -4.24
CA GLN A 141 -1.53 19.74 -3.27
C GLN A 141 -2.60 18.61 -3.72
N ALA A 142 -2.70 17.37 -3.15
CA ALA A 142 -3.08 16.05 -3.84
C ALA A 142 -4.14 15.01 -3.28
N GLU A 143 -4.67 14.05 -4.11
CA GLU A 143 -5.41 12.79 -3.73
C GLU A 143 -5.84 11.77 -4.88
N ALA A 144 -6.21 10.48 -4.64
CA ALA A 144 -7.16 9.66 -5.46
C ALA A 144 -7.43 8.18 -5.03
N LEU A 145 -8.70 7.69 -5.00
CA LEU A 145 -9.06 6.24 -5.23
C LEU A 145 -10.57 5.85 -5.28
N ASP A 146 -11.48 6.72 -4.83
CA ASP A 146 -12.78 6.35 -4.22
C ASP A 146 -13.83 5.45 -4.95
N PRO A 147 -14.11 5.53 -6.27
CA PRO A 147 -15.38 4.99 -6.83
C PRO A 147 -15.69 3.50 -6.59
N LEU A 148 -14.68 2.67 -6.35
CA LEU A 148 -14.83 1.24 -6.05
C LEU A 148 -15.33 0.97 -4.62
N LEU A 149 -15.12 1.92 -3.71
CA LEU A 149 -15.47 1.78 -2.28
C LEU A 149 -16.94 2.10 -2.01
N ASN A 150 -17.51 3.08 -2.73
CA ASN A 150 -18.95 3.38 -2.66
C ASN A 150 -19.78 2.15 -3.06
N ARG A 151 -19.43 1.51 -4.18
CA ARG A 151 -20.09 0.30 -4.67
C ARG A 151 -20.04 -0.87 -3.68
N ARG A 152 -18.95 -0.99 -2.92
CA ARG A 152 -18.86 -2.01 -1.86
C ARG A 152 -19.84 -1.73 -0.72
N LYS A 153 -20.01 -0.45 -0.33
CA LYS A 153 -20.99 -0.05 0.69
C LYS A 153 -22.42 -0.41 0.24
N GLU A 154 -22.78 -0.08 -1.00
CA GLU A 154 -24.03 -0.51 -1.64
C GLU A 154 -24.22 -2.04 -1.56
N GLN A 155 -23.19 -2.82 -1.93
CA GLN A 155 -23.23 -4.29 -1.87
C GLN A 155 -23.31 -4.87 -0.44
N LEU A 156 -22.84 -4.16 0.59
CA LEU A 156 -23.01 -4.54 1.99
C LEU A 156 -24.43 -4.25 2.49
N GLU A 157 -25.01 -3.12 2.09
CA GLU A 157 -26.41 -2.75 2.38
C GLU A 157 -27.41 -3.70 1.68
N GLU A 158 -27.09 -4.18 0.48
CA GLU A 158 -27.86 -5.20 -0.27
C GLU A 158 -27.61 -6.64 0.21
N GLY A 159 -26.63 -6.89 1.09
CA GLY A 159 -26.31 -8.22 1.61
C GLY A 159 -25.65 -9.18 0.60
N LEU A 160 -24.94 -8.66 -0.39
CA LEU A 160 -24.34 -9.43 -1.50
C LEU A 160 -22.93 -9.96 -1.22
N ILE A 161 -22.38 -9.72 -0.02
CA ILE A 161 -21.05 -10.17 0.41
C ILE A 161 -21.20 -11.28 1.45
N ASP A 162 -21.16 -12.52 0.96
CA ASP A 162 -21.28 -13.80 1.69
C ASP A 162 -19.99 -14.19 2.45
N ASP A 163 -19.29 -13.19 3.00
CA ASP A 163 -17.95 -13.32 3.57
C ASP A 163 -17.85 -12.39 4.78
N GLU A 164 -18.05 -12.94 5.99
CA GLU A 164 -18.14 -12.13 7.21
C GLU A 164 -16.84 -11.34 7.48
N ASP A 165 -15.67 -11.90 7.14
CA ASP A 165 -14.37 -11.23 7.29
C ASP A 165 -14.16 -10.09 6.29
N VAL A 166 -14.64 -10.22 5.04
CA VAL A 166 -14.76 -9.06 4.14
C VAL A 166 -15.75 -8.05 4.72
N ALA A 167 -16.94 -8.49 5.14
CA ALA A 167 -18.04 -7.60 5.51
C ALA A 167 -17.78 -6.78 6.79
N GLU A 168 -17.00 -7.31 7.73
CA GLU A 168 -16.63 -6.62 8.98
C GLU A 168 -15.51 -5.57 8.83
N THR A 169 -14.82 -5.49 7.69
CA THR A 169 -13.54 -4.76 7.56
C THR A 169 -13.61 -3.59 6.58
N THR A 170 -13.53 -2.36 7.09
CA THR A 170 -13.44 -1.13 6.26
C THR A 170 -12.00 -0.76 5.89
N LEU A 171 -11.86 0.21 4.98
CA LEU A 171 -10.61 0.91 4.71
C LEU A 171 -10.55 2.21 5.50
N GLN A 172 -9.41 2.43 6.16
CA GLN A 172 -9.01 3.72 6.71
C GLN A 172 -7.70 4.19 6.07
N LEU A 173 -7.61 5.47 5.75
CA LEU A 173 -6.37 6.14 5.37
C LEU A 173 -5.87 6.97 6.54
N VAL A 174 -4.57 6.92 6.84
CA VAL A 174 -3.94 7.76 7.87
C VAL A 174 -2.78 8.52 7.26
N PHE A 175 -2.85 9.84 7.34
CA PHE A 175 -1.78 10.73 6.92
C PHE A 175 -1.14 11.32 8.19
N PHE A 176 0.05 10.83 8.54
CA PHE A 176 0.77 11.27 9.73
C PHE A 176 1.46 12.63 9.52
N ASP A 177 1.53 13.43 10.58
CA ASP A 177 2.22 14.73 10.58
C ASP A 177 3.43 14.72 11.51
N GLY A 178 4.60 15.06 10.98
CA GLY A 178 5.86 15.02 11.71
C GLY A 178 6.38 13.60 11.93
N GLU A 179 6.51 12.82 10.85
CA GLU A 179 7.42 11.67 10.85
C GLU A 179 8.86 12.16 11.08
N GLU A 180 9.21 13.25 10.39
CA GLU A 180 10.60 13.65 10.21
C GLU A 180 11.25 14.24 11.47
N ALA A 181 12.47 13.80 11.73
CA ALA A 181 13.35 14.41 12.73
C ALA A 181 13.67 15.86 12.36
N TYR A 182 13.48 16.78 13.31
CA TYR A 182 13.81 18.20 13.12
C TYR A 182 15.32 18.45 13.16
N MET A 183 16.08 17.66 13.92
CA MET A 183 17.54 17.75 14.02
C MET A 183 18.21 16.38 13.87
N ASP A 184 18.04 15.50 14.85
CA ASP A 184 18.74 14.20 14.93
C ASP A 184 17.69 13.11 15.23
N TRP A 185 17.62 12.07 14.39
CA TRP A 185 16.62 11.00 14.55
C TRP A 185 16.80 10.27 15.88
N THR A 186 15.83 10.45 16.78
CA THR A 186 15.84 9.88 18.13
C THR A 186 14.41 9.52 18.54
N ALA A 187 14.23 8.68 19.56
CA ALA A 187 12.91 8.25 20.05
C ALA A 187 11.98 9.40 20.54
N THR A 188 12.48 10.63 20.60
CA THR A 188 11.74 11.86 20.92
C THR A 188 11.73 12.91 19.80
N ASP A 189 12.68 12.85 18.85
CA ASP A 189 12.72 13.70 17.65
C ASP A 189 12.55 12.86 16.38
N SER A 190 11.40 12.20 16.30
CA SER A 190 10.79 11.62 15.10
C SER A 190 9.37 11.11 15.42
N VAL A 191 8.62 10.70 14.40
CA VAL A 191 7.33 9.98 14.47
C VAL A 191 6.34 10.61 15.46
N TYR A 192 6.29 11.95 15.50
CA TYR A 192 5.46 12.73 16.41
C TYR A 192 3.98 12.38 16.23
N GLY A 193 3.51 12.39 14.97
CA GLY A 193 2.15 12.03 14.58
C GLY A 193 1.73 10.63 15.01
N ALA A 194 2.52 9.62 14.65
CA ALA A 194 2.26 8.23 15.03
C ALA A 194 2.36 7.96 16.53
N ARG A 195 3.32 8.56 17.26
CA ARG A 195 3.42 8.45 18.72
C ARG A 195 2.14 8.93 19.40
N HIS A 196 1.61 10.08 18.98
CA HIS A 196 0.38 10.63 19.54
C HIS A 196 -0.83 9.75 19.20
N LEU A 197 -1.01 9.39 17.92
CA LEU A 197 -2.19 8.65 17.48
C LEU A 197 -2.25 7.23 18.04
N ALA A 198 -1.10 6.54 18.14
CA ALA A 198 -1.03 5.19 18.72
C ALA A 198 -1.35 5.19 20.23
N GLU A 199 -0.93 6.21 20.98
CA GLU A 199 -1.27 6.35 22.41
C GLU A 199 -2.74 6.74 22.62
N LYS A 200 -3.24 7.69 21.82
CA LYS A 200 -4.65 8.09 21.79
C LYS A 200 -5.55 6.88 21.50
N TRP A 201 -5.26 6.10 20.47
CA TRP A 201 -6.06 4.92 20.15
C TRP A 201 -5.87 3.74 21.11
N ALA A 202 -4.74 3.65 21.82
CA ALA A 202 -4.58 2.69 22.91
C ALA A 202 -5.43 3.03 24.15
N THR A 203 -5.86 4.28 24.30
CA THR A 203 -6.58 4.80 25.49
C THR A 203 -8.05 5.19 25.22
N THR A 204 -8.44 5.48 23.97
CA THR A 204 -9.85 5.66 23.58
C THR A 204 -10.59 4.32 23.56
N TYR A 205 -11.59 4.19 24.43
CA TYR A 205 -12.47 3.02 24.51
C TYR A 205 -13.68 3.13 23.57
N ILE A 206 -14.08 2.02 22.94
CA ILE A 206 -15.24 1.95 22.04
C ILE A 206 -16.42 1.23 22.72
N PRO A 207 -17.67 1.71 22.62
CA PRO A 207 -18.84 0.95 23.06
C PRO A 207 -19.00 -0.40 22.32
N PRO A 208 -19.62 -1.42 22.93
CA PRO A 208 -19.90 -2.69 22.26
C PRO A 208 -20.81 -2.51 21.03
N ASN A 209 -20.32 -2.92 19.85
CA ASN A 209 -21.06 -2.88 18.58
C ASN A 209 -21.75 -4.24 18.34
N THR A 210 -23.05 -4.25 18.05
CA THR A 210 -23.86 -5.47 17.83
C THR A 210 -23.37 -6.35 16.66
N LYS A 211 -22.70 -5.77 15.66
CA LYS A 211 -22.06 -6.51 14.56
C LYS A 211 -20.81 -7.26 15.04
N ARG A 212 -20.07 -6.73 16.03
CA ARG A 212 -18.75 -7.19 16.50
C ARG A 212 -18.81 -8.48 17.33
N ARG A 213 -19.34 -9.56 16.75
CA ARG A 213 -19.66 -10.83 17.46
C ARG A 213 -18.45 -11.58 18.00
N LEU A 214 -17.27 -11.40 17.40
CA LEU A 214 -16.04 -12.14 17.73
C LEU A 214 -14.99 -11.32 18.49
N ARG A 215 -15.19 -10.01 18.70
CA ARG A 215 -14.17 -9.14 19.34
C ARG A 215 -14.73 -8.38 20.54
N ASN A 216 -14.29 -8.73 21.75
CA ASN A 216 -14.29 -7.82 22.90
C ASN A 216 -13.20 -6.74 22.73
N SER A 217 -13.21 -6.03 21.58
CA SER A 217 -12.29 -4.93 21.30
C SER A 217 -12.66 -3.76 22.22
N ALA A 218 -11.79 -3.53 23.21
CA ALA A 218 -11.97 -2.49 24.21
C ALA A 218 -11.68 -1.09 23.67
N THR A 219 -10.72 -0.96 22.73
CA THR A 219 -10.13 0.32 22.33
C THR A 219 -10.00 0.48 20.82
N GLU A 220 -9.82 1.72 20.38
CA GLU A 220 -9.60 2.10 18.98
C GLU A 220 -8.47 1.32 18.30
N LEU A 221 -7.32 1.19 18.97
CA LEU A 221 -6.16 0.46 18.45
C LEU A 221 -6.51 -1.00 18.15
N ALA A 222 -7.31 -1.63 19.01
CA ALA A 222 -7.74 -3.01 18.85
C ALA A 222 -8.81 -3.21 17.76
N THR A 223 -9.23 -2.17 17.04
CA THR A 223 -10.05 -2.34 15.81
C THR A 223 -9.20 -2.60 14.57
N ILE A 224 -7.93 -2.20 14.59
CA ILE A 224 -7.00 -2.36 13.47
C ILE A 224 -6.84 -3.87 13.19
N GLU A 225 -6.82 -4.21 11.91
CA GLU A 225 -6.55 -5.55 11.39
C GLU A 225 -5.08 -5.66 10.97
N HIS A 226 -4.65 -4.78 10.07
CA HIS A 226 -3.25 -4.56 9.70
C HIS A 226 -3.00 -3.07 9.43
N LEU A 227 -1.76 -2.61 9.68
CA LEU A 227 -1.27 -1.29 9.27
C LEU A 227 -0.28 -1.44 8.11
N ILE A 228 -0.67 -0.96 6.93
CA ILE A 228 0.13 -0.97 5.71
C ILE A 228 0.76 0.42 5.55
N LEU A 229 2.07 0.53 5.79
CA LEU A 229 2.79 1.81 5.72
C LEU A 229 3.56 1.90 4.41
N LEU A 230 3.32 2.96 3.64
CA LEU A 230 3.95 3.22 2.34
C LEU A 230 4.98 4.35 2.49
N ASP A 231 6.26 4.07 2.21
CA ASP A 231 7.32 5.09 2.31
C ASP A 231 8.42 4.92 1.24
N LEU A 232 9.09 6.02 0.88
CA LEU A 232 10.17 6.12 -0.12
C LEU A 232 9.86 5.43 -1.45
N LEU A 233 8.62 5.61 -1.94
CA LEU A 233 8.14 5.06 -3.21
C LEU A 233 8.07 6.14 -4.30
N GLY A 234 8.76 5.91 -5.42
CA GLY A 234 8.64 6.76 -6.62
C GLY A 234 9.91 6.80 -7.49
N ALA A 235 11.09 6.63 -6.89
CA ALA A 235 12.34 6.50 -7.63
C ALA A 235 12.44 5.18 -8.42
N LYS A 236 13.12 5.20 -9.58
CA LYS A 236 13.18 4.06 -10.52
C LYS A 236 13.82 2.81 -9.91
N ASN A 237 13.26 1.64 -10.23
CA ASN A 237 13.75 0.31 -9.84
C ASN A 237 13.89 0.10 -8.31
N PRO A 238 12.82 0.34 -7.52
CA PRO A 238 12.81 0.06 -6.09
C PRO A 238 12.99 -1.44 -5.82
N LEU A 239 13.34 -1.76 -4.57
CA LEU A 239 13.37 -3.12 -4.05
C LEU A 239 12.78 -3.10 -2.64
N VAL A 240 11.72 -3.84 -2.40
CA VAL A 240 11.04 -3.97 -1.09
C VAL A 240 11.23 -5.40 -0.59
N GLN A 241 11.45 -5.56 0.71
CA GLN A 241 11.66 -6.87 1.34
C GLN A 241 10.58 -7.15 2.40
N SER A 242 10.42 -8.41 2.79
CA SER A 242 9.54 -8.77 3.91
C SER A 242 10.25 -8.42 5.22
N TYR A 243 9.71 -7.46 5.97
CA TYR A 243 10.25 -7.03 7.27
C TYR A 243 9.65 -7.83 8.44
N PHE A 244 8.39 -8.23 8.35
CA PHE A 244 7.64 -8.87 9.44
C PHE A 244 7.05 -10.22 9.00
N ILE A 245 7.09 -11.19 9.91
CA ILE A 245 6.78 -12.62 9.61
C ILE A 245 5.26 -12.86 9.63
N ASP A 246 4.56 -12.22 10.56
CA ASP A 246 3.11 -12.25 10.72
C ASP A 246 2.37 -11.72 9.48
N THR A 247 2.87 -10.64 8.86
CA THR A 247 2.30 -10.08 7.62
C THR A 247 2.96 -10.60 6.34
N ALA A 248 3.81 -11.63 6.41
CA ALA A 248 4.61 -12.03 5.25
C ALA A 248 3.78 -12.59 4.08
N TRP A 249 2.58 -13.11 4.37
CA TRP A 249 1.57 -13.48 3.37
C TRP A 249 0.98 -12.27 2.63
N LEU A 250 0.83 -11.11 3.28
CA LEU A 250 0.43 -9.87 2.61
C LEU A 250 1.53 -9.36 1.66
N PHE A 251 2.80 -9.55 2.01
CA PHE A 251 3.92 -9.30 1.10
C PHE A 251 3.85 -10.22 -0.13
N ASP A 252 3.59 -11.52 0.06
CA ASP A 252 3.42 -12.46 -1.06
C ASP A 252 2.17 -12.16 -1.92
N ALA A 253 1.12 -11.58 -1.33
CA ALA A 253 -0.02 -11.06 -2.08
C ALA A 253 0.33 -9.85 -2.96
N LEU A 254 1.20 -8.94 -2.49
CA LEU A 254 1.76 -7.85 -3.33
C LEU A 254 2.62 -8.41 -4.48
N VAL A 255 3.46 -9.43 -4.22
CA VAL A 255 4.24 -10.14 -5.26
C VAL A 255 3.32 -10.79 -6.28
N SER A 256 2.22 -11.41 -5.83
CA SER A 256 1.19 -12.02 -6.68
C SER A 256 0.46 -10.98 -7.54
N ALA A 257 0.09 -9.83 -6.97
CA ALA A 257 -0.53 -8.73 -7.69
C ALA A 257 0.40 -8.18 -8.79
N GLU A 258 1.68 -7.97 -8.47
CA GLU A 258 2.69 -7.55 -9.44
C GLU A 258 2.84 -8.56 -10.59
N ARG A 259 3.05 -9.85 -10.29
CA ARG A 259 3.20 -10.88 -11.32
C ARG A 259 1.97 -10.93 -12.24
N ARG A 260 0.76 -10.81 -11.70
CA ARG A 260 -0.47 -10.85 -12.50
C ARG A 260 -0.69 -9.61 -13.37
N LEU A 261 -0.14 -8.45 -13.01
CA LEU A 261 -0.11 -7.27 -13.88
C LEU A 261 0.87 -7.43 -15.07
N VAL A 262 1.97 -8.16 -14.85
CA VAL A 262 2.93 -8.54 -15.90
C VAL A 262 2.33 -9.63 -16.81
N ASP A 263 1.70 -10.66 -16.23
CA ASP A 263 0.97 -11.73 -16.95
C ASP A 263 -0.28 -11.22 -17.71
N ALA A 264 -0.70 -9.99 -17.46
CA ALA A 264 -1.76 -9.28 -18.17
C ALA A 264 -1.24 -8.38 -19.31
N GLY A 265 0.09 -8.25 -19.46
CA GLY A 265 0.72 -7.38 -20.45
C GLY A 265 0.57 -5.88 -20.17
N VAL A 266 0.25 -5.52 -18.92
CA VAL A 266 -0.02 -4.13 -18.50
C VAL A 266 1.26 -3.42 -18.07
N VAL A 267 2.14 -4.15 -17.38
CA VAL A 267 3.48 -3.69 -17.02
C VAL A 267 4.44 -4.30 -18.03
N THR A 268 4.99 -3.47 -18.92
CA THR A 268 6.07 -3.84 -19.83
C THR A 268 7.35 -4.14 -19.05
N ALA A 269 8.13 -5.11 -19.53
CA ALA A 269 9.57 -5.11 -19.24
C ALA A 269 10.17 -3.89 -19.96
N THR A 270 11.03 -3.12 -19.27
CA THR A 270 11.40 -1.76 -19.69
C THR A 270 12.01 -1.72 -21.09
N ASP A 271 11.51 -0.81 -21.93
CA ASP A 271 12.03 -0.62 -23.29
C ASP A 271 13.56 -0.33 -23.29
N ASN A 272 14.28 -1.04 -24.17
CA ASN A 272 15.70 -0.87 -24.53
C ASN A 272 16.78 -1.52 -23.63
N ALA A 273 16.50 -2.59 -22.86
CA ALA A 273 17.55 -3.32 -22.13
C ALA A 273 17.36 -4.85 -22.08
N GLU A 274 17.82 -5.57 -23.12
CA GLU A 274 17.84 -7.05 -23.26
C GLU A 274 16.46 -7.80 -23.19
N PRO A 275 16.29 -8.97 -23.85
CA PRO A 275 15.00 -9.67 -23.90
C PRO A 275 14.45 -10.23 -22.57
N ASP A 276 15.28 -10.33 -21.52
CA ASP A 276 14.94 -11.00 -20.24
C ASP A 276 14.78 -10.04 -19.04
N ALA A 277 14.96 -8.72 -19.20
CA ALA A 277 15.17 -7.81 -18.07
C ALA A 277 13.92 -7.37 -17.27
N TRP A 278 12.92 -8.24 -17.10
CA TRP A 278 11.87 -7.97 -16.11
C TRP A 278 12.45 -8.09 -14.68
N ARG A 279 12.45 -6.97 -13.95
CA ARG A 279 12.80 -6.93 -12.53
C ARG A 279 11.55 -6.75 -11.68
N SER A 280 11.33 -7.63 -10.71
CA SER A 280 10.35 -7.48 -9.63
C SER A 280 10.72 -6.32 -8.70
N PHE A 281 9.74 -5.62 -8.15
CA PHE A 281 9.95 -4.67 -7.05
C PHE A 281 10.17 -5.37 -5.70
N PHE A 282 9.96 -6.68 -5.62
CA PHE A 282 10.01 -7.44 -4.38
C PHE A 282 11.23 -8.36 -4.34
N ALA A 283 11.97 -8.32 -3.23
CA ALA A 283 13.04 -9.25 -2.94
C ALA A 283 12.44 -10.65 -2.67
N PRO A 284 13.01 -11.75 -3.20
CA PRO A 284 12.60 -13.09 -2.81
C PRO A 284 12.75 -13.28 -1.30
N ARG A 285 11.68 -13.77 -0.65
CA ARG A 285 11.74 -14.19 0.75
C ARG A 285 12.76 -15.33 0.90
N LEU A 286 13.49 -15.31 2.01
CA LEU A 286 14.38 -16.39 2.44
C LEU A 286 13.89 -16.82 3.83
N ASP A 287 13.73 -18.13 4.06
CA ASP A 287 12.93 -18.69 5.16
C ASP A 287 13.34 -18.27 6.59
N MET A 288 14.53 -17.68 6.77
CA MET A 288 15.09 -17.25 8.05
C MET A 288 15.51 -15.76 8.09
N ASN A 289 15.31 -14.98 7.00
CA ASN A 289 15.99 -13.69 6.79
C ASN A 289 15.05 -12.50 6.52
N ASN A 290 14.05 -12.28 7.39
CA ASN A 290 13.39 -10.97 7.50
C ASN A 290 14.31 -9.97 8.25
N HIS A 291 15.47 -9.67 7.65
CA HIS A 291 16.50 -8.82 8.25
C HIS A 291 16.43 -7.38 7.74
N GLY A 292 15.82 -6.50 8.54
CA GLY A 292 15.87 -5.06 8.39
C GLY A 292 15.09 -4.39 9.49
N PHE A 293 15.73 -3.53 10.29
CA PHE A 293 15.05 -2.67 11.24
C PHE A 293 15.15 -1.23 10.72
N ILE A 294 14.03 -0.72 10.21
CA ILE A 294 13.89 0.67 9.79
C ILE A 294 12.92 1.32 10.77
N SER A 295 13.32 2.45 11.37
CA SER A 295 12.48 3.22 12.27
C SER A 295 11.62 4.17 11.43
N ASP A 296 10.31 4.09 11.59
CA ASP A 296 9.28 4.83 10.82
C ASP A 296 7.96 4.81 11.64
N ASP A 297 6.91 5.50 11.20
CA ASP A 297 5.61 5.70 11.87
C ASP A 297 4.88 4.40 12.29
N HIS A 298 5.28 3.23 11.78
CA HIS A 298 4.72 1.95 12.24
C HIS A 298 5.19 1.55 13.65
N ILE A 299 6.34 2.05 14.12
CA ILE A 299 6.98 1.60 15.37
C ILE A 299 6.05 1.76 16.60
N PRO A 300 5.35 2.90 16.83
CA PRO A 300 4.44 3.05 17.97
C PRO A 300 3.22 2.09 17.94
N PHE A 301 2.78 1.67 16.76
CA PHE A 301 1.67 0.72 16.59
C PHE A 301 2.15 -0.73 16.79
N MET A 302 3.30 -1.08 16.20
CA MET A 302 3.96 -2.37 16.37
C MET A 302 4.24 -2.69 17.85
N GLN A 303 4.78 -1.70 18.59
CA GLN A 303 5.04 -1.80 20.03
C GLN A 303 3.78 -2.07 20.88
N ARG A 304 2.58 -1.86 20.32
CA ARG A 304 1.29 -2.08 20.95
C ARG A 304 0.52 -3.28 20.35
N GLY A 305 1.19 -4.10 19.54
CA GLY A 305 0.64 -5.36 19.00
C GLY A 305 -0.17 -5.25 17.72
N VAL A 306 0.00 -4.17 16.94
CA VAL A 306 -0.58 -4.05 15.59
C VAL A 306 0.36 -4.71 14.57
N SER A 307 -0.17 -5.61 13.74
CA SER A 307 0.57 -6.25 12.64
C SER A 307 0.86 -5.27 11.50
N ILE A 308 2.11 -5.22 11.04
CA ILE A 308 2.65 -4.17 10.15
C ILE A 308 3.08 -4.74 8.79
N LEU A 309 2.57 -4.19 7.69
CA LEU A 309 3.14 -4.39 6.35
C LEU A 309 3.88 -3.11 5.93
N HIS A 310 5.21 -3.10 6.10
CA HIS A 310 6.04 -1.95 5.74
C HIS A 310 6.51 -2.04 4.28
N VAL A 311 5.97 -1.18 3.42
CA VAL A 311 6.28 -1.10 2.00
C VAL A 311 7.23 0.07 1.77
N ILE A 312 8.48 -0.13 2.19
CA ILE A 312 9.59 0.81 2.01
C ILE A 312 10.71 0.19 1.18
N SER A 313 11.31 0.99 0.29
CA SER A 313 12.44 0.55 -0.53
C SER A 313 13.72 0.36 0.29
N SER A 314 14.51 -0.67 -0.02
CA SER A 314 15.81 -0.97 0.59
C SER A 314 16.76 -1.52 -0.50
N PRO A 315 17.87 -0.82 -0.82
CA PRO A 315 18.30 0.47 -0.27
C PRO A 315 17.35 1.62 -0.63
N PHE A 316 17.38 2.68 0.19
CA PHE A 316 16.65 3.93 -0.03
C PHE A 316 16.97 4.58 -1.40
N PRO A 317 16.08 5.45 -1.92
CA PRO A 317 16.35 6.27 -3.09
C PRO A 317 17.67 7.05 -2.96
N ARG A 318 18.45 7.14 -4.04
CA ARG A 318 19.76 7.84 -4.04
C ARG A 318 19.68 9.34 -3.73
N VAL A 319 18.47 9.90 -3.75
CA VAL A 319 18.16 11.30 -3.47
C VAL A 319 17.65 11.54 -2.04
N TRP A 320 17.37 10.49 -1.27
CA TRP A 320 16.79 10.55 0.07
C TRP A 320 17.58 11.49 0.99
N HIS A 321 16.85 12.35 1.71
CA HIS A 321 17.39 13.41 2.56
C HIS A 321 18.36 14.37 1.85
N THR A 322 18.14 14.60 0.54
CA THR A 322 18.85 15.64 -0.24
C THR A 322 17.88 16.57 -0.96
N LEU A 323 18.38 17.74 -1.40
CA LEU A 323 17.61 18.68 -2.23
C LEU A 323 17.36 18.19 -3.66
N LEU A 324 17.82 16.98 -4.02
CA LEU A 324 17.54 16.32 -5.30
C LEU A 324 16.31 15.40 -5.23
N ASP A 325 15.68 15.27 -4.06
CA ASP A 325 14.41 14.55 -3.89
C ASP A 325 13.25 15.44 -4.36
N ASP A 326 13.18 15.65 -5.67
CA ASP A 326 12.23 16.53 -6.34
C ASP A 326 11.46 15.84 -7.47
N ALA A 327 10.62 16.62 -8.17
CA ALA A 327 9.80 16.15 -9.28
C ALA A 327 10.54 15.41 -10.40
N SER A 328 11.87 15.59 -10.52
CA SER A 328 12.72 14.97 -11.54
C SER A 328 13.35 13.63 -11.11
N ALA A 329 13.34 13.30 -9.81
CA ALA A 329 13.79 12.00 -9.31
C ALA A 329 12.75 10.87 -9.47
N LEU A 330 11.50 11.25 -9.76
CA LEU A 330 10.35 10.37 -9.86
C LEU A 330 10.23 9.68 -11.22
N ASP A 331 10.00 8.37 -11.20
CA ASP A 331 9.84 7.54 -12.39
C ASP A 331 8.36 7.17 -12.61
N LEU A 332 7.74 7.78 -13.61
CA LEU A 332 6.28 7.70 -13.82
C LEU A 332 5.78 6.25 -14.11
N GLU A 333 6.61 5.44 -14.76
CA GLU A 333 6.37 4.01 -14.98
C GLU A 333 6.36 3.24 -13.65
N THR A 334 7.35 3.48 -12.79
CA THR A 334 7.43 2.92 -11.42
C THR A 334 6.23 3.33 -10.57
N MET A 335 5.83 4.61 -10.60
CA MET A 335 4.68 5.09 -9.83
C MET A 335 3.35 4.52 -10.34
N MET A 336 3.18 4.41 -11.66
CA MET A 336 2.03 3.73 -12.26
C MET A 336 1.94 2.27 -11.81
N ARG A 337 3.08 1.56 -11.82
CA ARG A 337 3.17 0.16 -11.36
C ARG A 337 2.79 0.02 -9.88
N TRP A 338 3.26 0.91 -9.00
CA TRP A 338 2.84 0.92 -7.59
C TRP A 338 1.33 1.14 -7.42
N ASN A 339 0.76 2.13 -8.11
CA ASN A 339 -0.69 2.39 -8.08
C ASN A 339 -1.50 1.15 -8.53
N LEU A 340 -1.05 0.47 -9.59
CA LEU A 340 -1.70 -0.75 -10.07
C LEU A 340 -1.55 -1.94 -9.10
N ILE A 341 -0.37 -2.15 -8.50
CA ILE A 341 -0.14 -3.19 -7.48
C ILE A 341 -1.07 -2.95 -6.29
N MET A 342 -1.08 -1.72 -5.74
CA MET A 342 -1.92 -1.37 -4.59
C MET A 342 -3.42 -1.45 -4.92
N ARG A 343 -3.85 -1.10 -6.15
CA ARG A 343 -5.25 -1.31 -6.59
C ARG A 343 -5.65 -2.78 -6.55
N VAL A 344 -4.86 -3.66 -7.18
CA VAL A 344 -5.17 -5.10 -7.23
C VAL A 344 -5.18 -5.68 -5.81
N PHE A 345 -4.13 -5.42 -5.03
CA PHE A 345 -4.01 -5.87 -3.65
C PHE A 345 -5.18 -5.38 -2.77
N MET A 346 -5.50 -4.08 -2.78
CA MET A 346 -6.58 -3.54 -1.94
C MET A 346 -7.97 -4.00 -2.42
N CYS A 347 -8.16 -4.24 -3.72
CA CYS A 347 -9.39 -4.86 -4.20
C CYS A 347 -9.57 -6.28 -3.66
N GLU A 348 -8.50 -7.08 -3.62
CA GLU A 348 -8.54 -8.46 -3.10
C GLU A 348 -8.70 -8.48 -1.58
N TYR A 349 -7.95 -7.62 -0.87
CA TYR A 349 -8.09 -7.43 0.57
C TYR A 349 -9.54 -7.05 0.95
N LEU A 350 -10.18 -6.16 0.19
CA LEU A 350 -11.52 -5.63 0.51
C LEU A 350 -12.66 -6.36 -0.25
N GLY A 351 -12.35 -7.42 -1.00
CA GLY A 351 -13.35 -8.18 -1.79
C GLY A 351 -14.04 -7.39 -2.90
N LEU A 352 -13.44 -6.29 -3.38
CA LEU A 352 -14.02 -5.39 -4.38
C LEU A 352 -14.13 -6.08 -5.73
N GLN A 353 -15.31 -6.00 -6.36
CA GLN A 353 -15.57 -6.59 -7.68
C GLN A 353 -15.69 -5.51 -8.75
N PRO A 354 -14.59 -5.17 -9.47
CA PRO A 354 -14.65 -4.26 -10.63
C PRO A 354 -15.35 -4.95 -11.81
N ASP A 355 -16.04 -4.17 -12.65
CA ASP A 355 -16.82 -4.73 -13.77
C ASP A 355 -15.93 -5.37 -14.85
N SER A 356 -16.27 -6.59 -15.25
CA SER A 356 -15.60 -7.30 -16.36
C SER A 356 -15.99 -6.79 -17.76
N ASN A 357 -17.00 -5.92 -17.87
CA ASN A 357 -17.76 -5.68 -19.11
C ASN A 357 -17.33 -4.45 -19.94
N ILE A 358 -16.12 -3.91 -19.75
CA ILE A 358 -15.61 -2.75 -20.52
C ILE A 358 -15.46 -3.05 -22.03
N ALA A 359 -15.37 -4.33 -22.42
CA ALA A 359 -15.26 -4.73 -23.83
C ALA A 359 -16.52 -4.48 -24.69
N THR A 360 -17.72 -4.40 -24.08
CA THR A 360 -19.00 -4.36 -24.83
C THR A 360 -19.46 -2.95 -25.16
N LEU A 361 -19.27 -2.00 -24.24
CA LEU A 361 -19.84 -0.63 -24.30
C LEU A 361 -19.32 0.26 -25.45
N LYS A 362 -18.35 -0.21 -26.24
CA LYS A 362 -17.86 0.49 -27.45
C LYS A 362 -18.51 0.04 -28.76
N ARG A 363 -19.46 -0.92 -28.74
CA ARG A 363 -20.04 -1.49 -29.97
C ARG A 363 -21.50 -1.10 -30.25
N ASP A 364 -22.24 -0.66 -29.24
CA ASP A 364 -23.69 -0.46 -29.34
C ASP A 364 -24.10 0.97 -29.75
N ASN A 365 -23.15 1.83 -30.11
CA ASN A 365 -23.37 3.25 -30.39
C ASN A 365 -23.48 3.60 -31.89
N GLU A 366 -23.48 2.60 -32.78
CA GLU A 366 -23.64 2.74 -34.24
C GLU A 366 -24.62 1.71 -34.84
N GLU A 367 -25.89 1.68 -34.38
CA GLU A 367 -27.03 1.31 -35.26
C GLU A 367 -28.38 1.73 -34.65
N LEU A 368 -28.86 2.93 -34.98
CA LEU A 368 -30.11 3.49 -34.44
C LEU A 368 -31.35 3.12 -35.27
N HIS A 369 -31.98 1.99 -34.97
CA HIS A 369 -33.31 1.65 -35.51
C HIS A 369 -34.36 1.41 -34.41
N PRO A 370 -35.54 2.06 -34.48
CA PRO A 370 -36.51 2.04 -33.39
C PRO A 370 -37.34 0.75 -33.37
N ARG A 371 -37.39 0.07 -32.23
CA ARG A 371 -38.40 -0.96 -31.94
C ARG A 371 -39.52 -0.39 -31.09
N ALA A 372 -40.76 -0.63 -31.52
CA ALA A 372 -41.96 -0.13 -30.86
C ALA A 372 -42.19 -0.81 -29.49
N ALA A 373 -42.74 -0.05 -28.54
CA ALA A 373 -43.07 -0.55 -27.22
C ALA A 373 -44.29 -1.48 -27.25
N ALA A 374 -44.25 -2.56 -26.46
CA ALA A 374 -45.39 -3.40 -26.12
C ALA A 374 -45.59 -3.36 -24.60
N PRO A 375 -46.77 -2.99 -24.08
CA PRO A 375 -46.99 -2.84 -22.65
C PRO A 375 -47.21 -4.20 -21.97
N VAL A 376 -46.30 -4.58 -21.07
CA VAL A 376 -46.55 -5.66 -20.11
C VAL A 376 -47.46 -5.11 -19.00
N ARG A 377 -48.55 -5.82 -18.71
CA ARG A 377 -49.53 -5.42 -17.68
C ARG A 377 -49.54 -6.47 -16.57
N PHE A 378 -49.05 -6.11 -15.40
CA PHE A 378 -49.24 -6.91 -14.19
C PHE A 378 -50.71 -6.91 -13.78
N SER A 379 -51.18 -8.05 -13.27
CA SER A 379 -52.37 -8.18 -12.44
C SER A 379 -51.95 -8.91 -11.17
N MET A 380 -52.11 -8.26 -10.03
CA MET A 380 -51.89 -8.89 -8.72
C MET A 380 -52.98 -9.92 -8.44
N ASP A 381 -52.61 -10.95 -7.68
CA ASP A 381 -53.49 -12.00 -7.17
C ASP A 381 -53.53 -11.84 -5.65
N ASP A 382 -54.68 -11.45 -5.12
CA ASP A 382 -54.99 -11.34 -3.69
C ASP A 382 -56.40 -11.92 -3.48
N GLY A 383 -56.48 -13.05 -2.79
CA GLY A 383 -57.72 -13.79 -2.59
C GLY A 383 -58.39 -13.50 -1.24
N ALA A 384 -59.72 -13.61 -1.21
CA ALA A 384 -60.50 -13.73 0.02
C ALA A 384 -61.72 -14.63 -0.25
N ASP A 385 -61.91 -15.65 0.58
CA ASP A 385 -63.07 -16.55 0.54
C ASP A 385 -64.30 -15.94 1.22
N GLU A 386 -65.51 -16.25 0.74
CA GLU A 386 -66.62 -16.60 1.65
C GLU A 386 -67.73 -17.44 0.99
N PHE A 387 -68.51 -18.14 1.82
CA PHE A 387 -69.56 -19.10 1.42
C PHE A 387 -70.97 -18.49 1.53
N GLY A 388 -71.89 -18.82 0.60
CA GLY A 388 -73.31 -18.47 0.75
C GLY A 388 -74.23 -18.98 -0.37
N PRO A 389 -75.25 -19.82 -0.08
CA PRO A 389 -76.18 -20.35 -1.10
C PRO A 389 -77.63 -19.83 -0.99
N GLY A 390 -78.34 -19.67 -2.13
CA GLY A 390 -79.80 -19.64 -2.15
C GLY A 390 -80.50 -18.89 -3.30
N MET A 391 -81.61 -19.48 -3.80
CA MET A 391 -82.61 -18.93 -4.75
C MET A 391 -82.12 -18.53 -6.16
N GLY A 392 -82.94 -18.55 -7.23
CA GLY A 392 -84.30 -19.11 -7.38
C GLY A 392 -85.14 -18.37 -8.44
N LEU A 393 -85.94 -19.10 -9.24
CA LEU A 393 -86.89 -18.59 -10.27
C LEU A 393 -86.22 -17.97 -11.53
N ASN A 394 -86.80 -17.91 -12.75
CA ASN A 394 -87.91 -18.65 -13.37
C ASN A 394 -87.88 -18.54 -14.92
N LEU A 395 -88.44 -19.55 -15.60
CA LEU A 395 -89.24 -19.55 -16.86
C LEU A 395 -88.81 -18.89 -18.19
N ASP A 396 -89.21 -19.61 -19.26
CA ASP A 396 -89.43 -19.29 -20.68
C ASP A 396 -88.30 -19.56 -21.71
N ALA A 397 -88.59 -19.94 -22.98
CA ALA A 397 -89.72 -20.66 -23.62
C ALA A 397 -89.36 -20.90 -25.12
N GLY A 398 -89.93 -21.93 -25.77
CA GLY A 398 -89.66 -22.29 -27.18
C GLY A 398 -88.52 -23.32 -27.32
N ASP A 399 -88.63 -24.55 -27.86
CA ASP A 399 -89.50 -25.24 -28.85
C ASP A 399 -88.81 -25.45 -30.22
N ASP A 400 -89.16 -26.55 -30.90
CA ASP A 400 -88.61 -27.15 -32.14
C ASP A 400 -87.11 -27.59 -32.17
N GLY A 401 -86.84 -28.89 -32.37
CA GLY A 401 -85.51 -29.39 -32.80
C GLY A 401 -85.01 -30.78 -32.34
N ASP A 402 -85.88 -31.73 -31.97
CA ASP A 402 -85.53 -32.85 -31.06
C ASP A 402 -84.47 -33.87 -31.57
N ASP A 403 -84.32 -34.07 -32.89
CA ASP A 403 -83.41 -35.10 -33.46
C ASP A 403 -81.90 -34.74 -33.42
N ASN A 404 -81.52 -33.48 -33.16
CA ASN A 404 -80.11 -33.02 -33.30
C ASN A 404 -79.42 -32.73 -31.95
N VAL A 405 -80.18 -32.70 -30.85
CA VAL A 405 -79.68 -32.31 -29.53
C VAL A 405 -78.97 -33.47 -28.83
N MET A 406 -79.47 -34.70 -28.96
CA MET A 406 -78.92 -35.87 -28.27
C MET A 406 -77.55 -36.32 -28.79
N ASP A 407 -77.29 -36.19 -30.10
CA ASP A 407 -75.96 -36.44 -30.67
C ASP A 407 -74.95 -35.38 -30.18
N MET A 408 -75.35 -34.11 -30.14
CA MET A 408 -74.50 -33.03 -29.61
C MET A 408 -74.18 -33.21 -28.11
N ILE A 409 -75.16 -33.64 -27.30
CA ILE A 409 -74.96 -34.00 -25.89
C ILE A 409 -73.99 -35.18 -25.77
N THR A 410 -74.15 -36.22 -26.60
CA THR A 410 -73.29 -37.41 -26.59
C THR A 410 -71.84 -37.05 -26.97
N ILE A 411 -71.65 -36.20 -27.98
CA ILE A 411 -70.34 -35.67 -28.39
C ILE A 411 -69.72 -34.81 -27.27
N MET A 412 -70.51 -33.97 -26.58
CA MET A 412 -70.01 -33.20 -25.43
C MET A 412 -69.57 -34.09 -24.27
N GLN A 413 -70.33 -35.15 -23.94
CA GLN A 413 -69.96 -36.11 -22.89
C GLN A 413 -68.69 -36.89 -23.26
N GLU A 414 -68.57 -37.34 -24.51
CA GLU A 414 -67.34 -37.92 -25.08
C GLU A 414 -66.14 -36.97 -24.94
N PHE A 415 -66.29 -35.69 -25.28
CA PHE A 415 -65.24 -34.69 -25.15
C PHE A 415 -64.86 -34.42 -23.69
N GLN A 416 -65.82 -34.29 -22.77
CA GLN A 416 -65.53 -34.11 -21.34
C GLN A 416 -64.80 -35.33 -20.75
N LYS A 417 -65.22 -36.55 -21.11
CA LYS A 417 -64.59 -37.81 -20.71
C LYS A 417 -63.15 -37.92 -21.24
N LYS A 418 -62.91 -37.55 -22.50
CA LYS A 418 -61.56 -37.46 -23.10
C LYS A 418 -60.69 -36.36 -22.46
N LYS A 419 -61.30 -35.26 -21.98
CA LYS A 419 -60.60 -34.15 -21.29
C LYS A 419 -60.20 -34.55 -19.86
N SER A 420 -61.06 -35.20 -19.09
CA SER A 420 -60.75 -35.67 -17.73
C SER A 420 -59.73 -36.81 -17.72
N MET A 421 -59.81 -37.76 -18.66
CA MET A 421 -58.78 -38.82 -18.79
C MET A 421 -57.39 -38.24 -19.13
N LYS A 422 -57.30 -37.19 -19.96
CA LYS A 422 -56.04 -36.48 -20.24
C LYS A 422 -55.53 -35.62 -19.07
N ALA A 423 -56.40 -35.14 -18.19
CA ALA A 423 -55.99 -34.46 -16.97
C ALA A 423 -55.40 -35.46 -15.96
N ASN A 424 -56.09 -36.59 -15.71
CA ASN A 424 -55.62 -37.62 -14.79
C ASN A 424 -54.30 -38.27 -15.24
N SER A 425 -54.11 -38.54 -16.54
CA SER A 425 -52.85 -39.10 -17.03
C SER A 425 -51.66 -38.14 -16.91
N ARG A 426 -51.87 -36.83 -17.10
CA ARG A 426 -50.84 -35.81 -16.81
C ARG A 426 -50.50 -35.73 -15.33
N SER A 427 -51.50 -35.80 -14.45
CA SER A 427 -51.28 -35.82 -12.99
C SER A 427 -50.48 -37.04 -12.54
N ALA A 428 -50.85 -38.23 -13.01
CA ALA A 428 -50.12 -39.47 -12.73
C ALA A 428 -48.68 -39.45 -13.25
N ALA A 429 -48.45 -38.95 -14.48
CA ALA A 429 -47.11 -38.81 -15.05
C ALA A 429 -46.24 -37.79 -14.28
N PHE A 430 -46.83 -36.69 -13.80
CA PHE A 430 -46.13 -35.72 -12.94
C PHE A 430 -45.72 -36.34 -11.60
N MET A 431 -46.64 -37.06 -10.93
CA MET A 431 -46.35 -37.76 -9.67
C MET A 431 -45.23 -38.78 -9.85
N HIS A 432 -45.30 -39.64 -10.87
CA HIS A 432 -44.23 -40.60 -11.16
C HIS A 432 -42.88 -39.92 -11.45
N LYS A 433 -42.86 -38.75 -12.10
CA LYS A 433 -41.62 -37.99 -12.32
C LYS A 433 -41.06 -37.40 -11.01
N LYS A 434 -41.94 -36.87 -10.15
CA LYS A 434 -41.59 -36.33 -8.83
C LYS A 434 -41.04 -37.43 -7.91
N ASP A 435 -41.69 -38.59 -7.86
CA ASP A 435 -41.25 -39.72 -7.03
C ASP A 435 -39.92 -40.33 -7.54
N ALA A 436 -39.70 -40.37 -8.86
CA ALA A 436 -38.43 -40.76 -9.46
C ALA A 436 -37.27 -39.78 -9.13
N LEU A 437 -37.54 -38.46 -9.10
CA LEU A 437 -36.55 -37.46 -8.69
C LEU A 437 -36.17 -37.60 -7.21
N ILE A 438 -37.15 -37.85 -6.33
CA ILE A 438 -36.91 -38.10 -4.90
C ILE A 438 -36.09 -39.39 -4.69
N ALA A 439 -36.35 -40.44 -5.48
CA ALA A 439 -35.55 -41.67 -5.44
C ALA A 439 -34.11 -41.46 -5.92
N ALA A 440 -33.90 -40.64 -6.96
CA ALA A 440 -32.57 -40.29 -7.46
C ALA A 440 -31.76 -39.51 -6.40
N ALA A 441 -32.33 -38.45 -5.84
CA ALA A 441 -31.69 -37.61 -4.82
C ALA A 441 -31.32 -38.40 -3.55
N ARG A 442 -32.13 -39.38 -3.13
CA ARG A 442 -31.80 -40.28 -2.02
C ARG A 442 -30.58 -41.15 -2.32
N LYS A 443 -30.53 -41.76 -3.52
CA LYS A 443 -29.39 -42.59 -3.95
C LYS A 443 -28.09 -41.78 -4.08
N GLU A 444 -28.19 -40.53 -4.49
CA GLU A 444 -27.08 -39.58 -4.56
C GLU A 444 -26.57 -39.24 -3.15
N ALA A 445 -27.46 -38.89 -2.22
CA ALA A 445 -27.11 -38.65 -0.82
C ALA A 445 -26.47 -39.89 -0.13
N GLU A 446 -27.01 -41.09 -0.36
CA GLU A 446 -26.43 -42.36 0.12
C GLU A 446 -25.01 -42.62 -0.44
N THR A 447 -24.70 -42.05 -1.60
CA THR A 447 -23.37 -42.20 -2.23
C THR A 447 -22.41 -41.17 -1.68
N MET A 448 -22.81 -39.90 -1.60
CA MET A 448 -22.06 -38.83 -0.94
C MET A 448 -21.68 -39.16 0.52
N VAL A 449 -22.59 -39.77 1.30
CA VAL A 449 -22.32 -40.22 2.67
C VAL A 449 -21.27 -41.35 2.71
N ARG A 450 -21.33 -42.28 1.75
CA ARG A 450 -20.36 -43.39 1.64
C ARG A 450 -18.96 -42.87 1.30
N ASP A 451 -18.89 -41.97 0.34
CA ASP A 451 -17.63 -41.43 -0.18
C ASP A 451 -16.99 -40.49 0.85
N GLY A 452 -17.80 -39.69 1.57
CA GLY A 452 -17.36 -38.90 2.71
C GLY A 452 -16.80 -39.76 3.86
N HIS A 453 -17.43 -40.91 4.17
CA HIS A 453 -16.88 -41.85 5.16
C HIS A 453 -15.54 -42.46 4.69
N ALA A 454 -15.40 -42.80 3.41
CA ALA A 454 -14.14 -43.31 2.86
C ALA A 454 -13.01 -42.26 2.97
N TYR A 455 -13.32 -40.99 2.67
CA TYR A 455 -12.38 -39.88 2.82
C TYR A 455 -11.94 -39.67 4.29
N ILE A 456 -12.89 -39.74 5.24
CA ILE A 456 -12.58 -39.62 6.68
C ILE A 456 -11.63 -40.73 7.16
N GLU A 457 -11.80 -41.99 6.71
CA GLU A 457 -10.85 -43.06 7.04
C GLU A 457 -9.47 -42.84 6.39
N GLN A 458 -9.41 -42.30 5.18
CA GLN A 458 -8.14 -41.92 4.54
C GLN A 458 -7.41 -40.81 5.33
N CYS A 459 -8.13 -39.81 5.82
CA CYS A 459 -7.57 -38.76 6.70
C CYS A 459 -7.04 -39.35 8.02
N LYS A 460 -7.77 -40.28 8.65
CA LYS A 460 -7.32 -40.97 9.87
C LYS A 460 -6.03 -41.76 9.63
N ALA A 461 -5.95 -42.52 8.53
CA ALA A 461 -4.75 -43.28 8.17
C ALA A 461 -3.53 -42.36 8.01
N ARG A 462 -3.70 -41.22 7.31
CA ARG A 462 -2.63 -40.23 7.10
C ARG A 462 -2.18 -39.54 8.40
N LEU A 463 -3.10 -39.28 9.33
CA LEU A 463 -2.75 -38.75 10.66
C LEU A 463 -1.94 -39.75 11.50
N VAL A 464 -2.21 -41.05 11.38
CA VAL A 464 -1.41 -42.10 12.04
C VAL A 464 -0.01 -42.21 11.42
N GLU A 465 0.09 -42.10 10.09
CA GLU A 465 1.38 -42.06 9.37
C GLU A 465 2.23 -40.85 9.77
N MET A 466 1.64 -39.65 9.82
CA MET A 466 2.34 -38.43 10.26
C MET A 466 2.80 -38.53 11.71
N ARG A 467 1.97 -39.04 12.63
CA ARG A 467 2.36 -39.28 14.03
C ARG A 467 3.49 -40.31 14.17
N ALA A 468 3.60 -41.27 13.25
CA ALA A 468 4.73 -42.21 13.23
C ALA A 468 6.05 -41.57 12.75
N GLN A 469 6.01 -40.35 12.21
CA GLN A 469 7.16 -39.55 11.78
C GLN A 469 7.54 -38.44 12.79
N GLU A 470 6.75 -38.22 13.84
CA GLU A 470 7.03 -37.24 14.90
C GLU A 470 8.21 -37.71 15.79
N THR A 471 9.41 -37.16 15.57
CA THR A 471 10.54 -37.33 16.50
C THR A 471 10.16 -36.74 17.87
N PRO A 472 10.18 -37.50 18.98
CA PRO A 472 9.75 -36.97 20.27
C PRO A 472 10.69 -35.85 20.72
N ALA A 473 10.12 -34.71 21.15
CA ALA A 473 10.86 -33.48 21.46
C ALA A 473 12.02 -33.65 22.47
N ASN A 474 11.96 -34.69 23.31
CA ASN A 474 13.01 -35.03 24.29
C ASN A 474 14.30 -35.58 23.63
N GLU A 475 14.26 -36.09 22.40
CA GLU A 475 15.47 -36.44 21.64
C GLU A 475 16.11 -35.15 21.07
N VAL A 476 15.32 -34.32 20.39
CA VAL A 476 15.75 -33.02 19.84
C VAL A 476 16.34 -32.11 20.93
N LEU A 477 15.78 -32.15 22.13
CA LEU A 477 16.27 -31.40 23.29
C LEU A 477 17.66 -31.87 23.76
N LYS A 478 18.01 -33.17 23.64
CA LYS A 478 19.36 -33.66 23.97
C LYS A 478 20.39 -33.12 22.99
N ASP A 479 20.09 -33.18 21.70
CA ASP A 479 21.00 -32.69 20.64
C ASP A 479 21.22 -31.18 20.79
N ALA A 480 20.16 -30.42 21.09
CA ALA A 480 20.25 -29.01 21.42
C ALA A 480 21.13 -28.75 22.66
N ILE A 481 20.92 -29.47 23.76
CA ILE A 481 21.74 -29.35 24.99
C ILE A 481 23.22 -29.66 24.70
N GLY A 482 23.52 -30.68 23.90
CA GLY A 482 24.89 -31.02 23.50
C GLY A 482 25.55 -29.92 22.68
N LEU A 483 24.81 -29.31 21.74
CA LEU A 483 25.30 -28.22 20.91
C LEU A 483 25.54 -26.93 21.72
N TRP A 484 24.67 -26.63 22.70
CA TRP A 484 24.83 -25.51 23.62
C TRP A 484 26.03 -25.69 24.56
N ALA A 485 26.27 -26.90 25.07
CA ALA A 485 27.45 -27.20 25.88
C ALA A 485 28.75 -26.96 25.10
N ALA A 486 28.83 -27.45 23.86
CA ALA A 486 29.99 -27.22 22.99
C ALA A 486 30.21 -25.74 22.63
N HIS A 487 29.13 -24.94 22.55
CA HIS A 487 29.22 -23.49 22.34
C HIS A 487 29.74 -22.77 23.60
N GLU A 488 29.25 -23.14 24.78
CA GLU A 488 29.73 -22.59 26.06
C GLU A 488 31.21 -22.92 26.29
N ASP A 489 31.62 -24.18 26.09
CA ASP A 489 33.04 -24.59 26.18
C ASP A 489 33.93 -23.79 25.22
N SER A 490 33.44 -23.50 24.00
CA SER A 490 34.13 -22.67 23.01
C SER A 490 34.22 -21.20 23.44
N PHE A 491 33.16 -20.66 24.04
CA PHE A 491 33.12 -19.28 24.53
C PHE A 491 34.02 -19.08 25.76
N GLN A 492 33.97 -20.00 26.74
CA GLN A 492 34.85 -20.00 27.91
C GLN A 492 36.33 -20.18 27.50
N SER A 493 36.60 -21.03 26.50
CA SER A 493 37.94 -21.14 25.91
C SER A 493 38.42 -19.80 25.34
N LEU A 494 37.57 -19.09 24.58
CA LEU A 494 37.90 -17.79 24.02
C LEU A 494 38.11 -16.70 25.11
N LEU A 495 37.29 -16.71 26.17
CA LEU A 495 37.48 -15.82 27.32
C LEU A 495 38.80 -16.09 28.06
N SER A 496 39.18 -17.36 28.21
CA SER A 496 40.44 -17.76 28.88
C SER A 496 41.72 -17.29 28.16
N ILE A 497 41.62 -16.91 26.88
CA ILE A 497 42.73 -16.33 26.11
C ILE A 497 42.91 -14.84 26.43
N PHE A 498 41.87 -14.16 26.92
CA PHE A 498 41.85 -12.71 27.17
C PHE A 498 41.23 -12.30 28.53
N PRO A 499 41.65 -12.87 29.68
CA PRO A 499 41.06 -12.55 30.99
C PRO A 499 41.18 -11.05 31.35
N GLU A 500 42.33 -10.43 31.03
CA GLU A 500 42.59 -9.00 31.24
C GLU A 500 41.58 -8.09 30.50
N LEU A 501 40.99 -8.55 29.39
CA LEU A 501 40.07 -7.73 28.58
C LEU A 501 38.76 -7.41 29.32
N ILE A 502 38.34 -8.25 30.27
CA ILE A 502 37.13 -8.02 31.08
C ILE A 502 37.50 -7.46 32.46
N GLU A 503 38.43 -8.12 33.17
CA GLU A 503 38.76 -7.74 34.56
C GLU A 503 39.49 -6.39 34.66
N ASP A 504 40.30 -6.03 33.66
CA ASP A 504 41.16 -4.84 33.73
C ASP A 504 40.57 -3.67 32.91
N LEU A 505 39.92 -3.93 31.77
CA LEU A 505 39.32 -2.88 30.94
C LEU A 505 38.02 -2.30 31.52
N SER A 506 37.18 -3.14 32.15
CA SER A 506 35.87 -2.70 32.67
C SER A 506 36.00 -1.72 33.85
N PRO A 507 36.81 -1.99 34.89
CA PRO A 507 37.01 -1.04 35.99
C PRO A 507 37.73 0.24 35.55
N LYS A 508 38.67 0.15 34.61
CA LYS A 508 39.36 1.34 34.06
C LYS A 508 38.39 2.25 33.31
N ARG A 509 37.55 1.70 32.42
CA ARG A 509 36.49 2.47 31.75
C ARG A 509 35.50 3.09 32.74
N ALA A 510 35.07 2.34 33.76
CA ALA A 510 34.18 2.88 34.79
C ALA A 510 34.83 4.03 35.58
N HIS A 511 36.13 3.92 35.91
CA HIS A 511 36.88 4.99 36.56
C HIS A 511 37.03 6.24 35.67
N ASP A 512 37.44 6.06 34.41
CA ASP A 512 37.64 7.15 33.45
C ASP A 512 36.33 7.91 33.16
N ILE A 513 35.21 7.20 33.02
CA ILE A 513 33.87 7.79 32.81
C ILE A 513 33.45 8.60 34.03
N ASN A 514 33.61 8.06 35.25
CA ASN A 514 33.24 8.75 36.48
C ASN A 514 34.11 9.99 36.72
N ALA A 515 35.42 9.90 36.51
CA ALA A 515 36.35 11.03 36.63
C ALA A 515 36.07 12.13 35.58
N ALA A 516 35.69 11.75 34.35
CA ALA A 516 35.25 12.70 33.32
C ALA A 516 33.93 13.39 33.71
N SER A 517 32.99 12.67 34.32
CA SER A 517 31.72 13.23 34.82
C SER A 517 31.95 14.23 35.96
N GLU A 518 32.79 13.88 36.94
CA GLU A 518 33.17 14.78 38.05
C GLU A 518 33.86 16.06 37.55
N LEU A 519 34.72 15.96 36.54
CA LEU A 519 35.33 17.12 35.87
C LEU A 519 34.30 18.02 35.16
N LEU A 520 33.27 17.44 34.55
CA LEU A 520 32.21 18.18 33.86
C LEU A 520 31.25 18.92 34.83
N GLU A 521 31.07 18.41 36.04
CA GLU A 521 30.30 19.06 37.10
C GLU A 521 31.11 20.14 37.82
N THR A 522 32.36 19.86 38.18
CA THR A 522 33.22 20.75 38.97
C THR A 522 33.74 21.97 38.19
N HIS A 523 33.84 21.91 36.86
CA HIS A 523 34.44 22.97 36.04
C HIS A 523 33.46 23.58 34.99
N PRO A 524 32.32 24.15 35.39
CA PRO A 524 31.26 24.59 34.48
C PRO A 524 31.71 25.69 33.50
N LEU A 525 32.61 26.60 33.93
CA LEU A 525 33.18 27.64 33.06
C LEU A 525 34.12 27.08 31.99
N ALA A 526 34.92 26.06 32.31
CA ALA A 526 35.78 25.38 31.35
C ALA A 526 34.95 24.56 30.34
N ARG A 527 33.89 23.88 30.83
CA ARG A 527 32.89 23.20 30.00
C ARG A 527 32.23 24.17 29.02
N GLU A 528 31.83 25.36 29.47
CA GLU A 528 31.20 26.35 28.57
C GLU A 528 32.20 26.95 27.57
N ALA A 529 33.44 27.25 27.99
CA ALA A 529 34.51 27.69 27.10
C ALA A 529 34.88 26.63 26.05
N SER A 530 34.84 25.35 26.42
CA SER A 530 35.00 24.22 25.50
C SER A 530 33.84 24.15 24.50
N ARG A 531 32.57 24.20 24.96
CA ARG A 531 31.38 24.24 24.11
C ARG A 531 31.42 25.38 23.09
N ARG A 532 31.78 26.59 23.52
CA ARG A 532 31.94 27.76 22.63
C ARG A 532 33.05 27.56 21.59
N ARG A 533 34.14 26.85 21.93
CA ARG A 533 35.23 26.51 21.00
C ARG A 533 34.81 25.43 20.00
N LEU A 534 34.09 24.41 20.46
CA LEU A 534 33.53 23.34 19.64
C LEU A 534 32.53 23.89 18.60
N MET A 535 31.59 24.73 19.04
CA MET A 535 30.65 25.44 18.15
C MET A 535 31.36 26.34 17.14
N LYS A 536 32.46 27.01 17.52
CA LYS A 536 33.26 27.82 16.58
C LYS A 536 33.95 26.96 15.52
N ASN A 537 34.49 25.81 15.91
CA ASN A 537 35.12 24.87 14.97
C ASN A 537 34.08 24.28 14.02
N ALA A 538 33.00 23.68 14.54
CA ALA A 538 31.94 23.09 13.72
C ALA A 538 31.34 24.09 12.71
N ARG A 539 31.18 25.37 13.12
CA ARG A 539 30.77 26.44 12.20
C ARG A 539 31.80 26.72 11.11
N LYS A 540 33.09 26.82 11.44
CA LYS A 540 34.16 26.99 10.45
C LYS A 540 34.17 25.81 9.47
N ASP A 541 34.04 24.60 9.96
CA ASP A 541 34.13 23.38 9.16
C ASP A 541 32.89 23.25 8.23
N MET A 542 31.72 23.73 8.67
CA MET A 542 30.53 23.87 7.82
C MET A 542 30.69 24.99 6.77
N GLU A 543 31.27 26.14 7.12
CA GLU A 543 31.57 27.23 6.18
C GLU A 543 32.61 26.79 5.13
N GLU A 544 33.59 25.96 5.52
CA GLU A 544 34.58 25.34 4.62
C GLU A 544 33.94 24.26 3.74
N GLY A 545 33.03 23.43 4.26
CA GLY A 545 32.23 22.47 3.50
C GLY A 545 31.36 23.14 2.42
N ILE A 546 30.68 24.24 2.76
CA ILE A 546 29.90 25.06 1.82
C ILE A 546 30.80 25.69 0.73
N SER A 547 32.02 26.09 1.09
CA SER A 547 33.01 26.58 0.12
C SER A 547 33.43 25.47 -0.87
N ASN A 548 33.76 24.29 -0.33
CA ASN A 548 34.16 23.13 -1.13
C ASN A 548 33.03 22.65 -2.04
N GLN A 549 31.77 22.64 -1.59
CA GLN A 549 30.60 22.36 -2.45
C GLN A 549 30.47 23.34 -3.62
N LYS A 550 30.68 24.65 -3.40
CA LYS A 550 30.67 25.64 -4.49
C LYS A 550 31.77 25.38 -5.53
N VAL A 551 32.97 25.03 -5.08
CA VAL A 551 34.07 24.62 -5.98
C VAL A 551 33.71 23.35 -6.75
N TRP A 552 33.07 22.37 -6.09
CA TRP A 552 32.62 21.12 -6.72
C TRP A 552 31.55 21.35 -7.78
N ILE A 553 30.56 22.22 -7.52
CA ILE A 553 29.52 22.61 -8.49
C ILE A 553 30.14 23.31 -9.70
N ILE A 554 31.12 24.21 -9.50
CA ILE A 554 31.85 24.86 -10.59
C ILE A 554 32.64 23.83 -11.40
N TYR A 555 33.30 22.86 -10.75
CA TYR A 555 34.02 21.79 -11.42
C TYR A 555 33.09 20.89 -12.25
N PHE A 556 31.97 20.46 -11.67
CA PHE A 556 30.95 19.64 -12.32
C PHE A 556 30.38 20.33 -13.57
N LEU A 557 29.99 21.61 -13.46
CA LEU A 557 29.51 22.42 -14.59
C LEU A 557 30.53 22.54 -15.73
N LEU A 558 31.83 22.59 -15.42
CA LEU A 558 32.93 22.69 -16.38
C LEU A 558 33.35 21.35 -17.01
N VAL A 559 33.08 20.22 -16.35
CA VAL A 559 33.56 18.88 -16.77
C VAL A 559 32.45 18.05 -17.44
N GLU A 560 31.21 18.09 -16.97
CA GLU A 560 30.11 17.29 -17.54
C GLU A 560 29.36 17.95 -18.70
N ASN A 561 29.77 19.16 -19.13
CA ASN A 561 29.23 19.81 -20.33
C ASN A 561 30.18 19.66 -21.55
N PRO A 562 30.06 18.60 -22.38
CA PRO A 562 30.86 18.44 -23.60
C PRO A 562 30.41 19.37 -24.75
N LEU A 563 29.26 20.05 -24.60
CA LEU A 563 28.64 20.89 -25.62
C LEU A 563 29.57 22.00 -26.17
N PRO A 564 30.28 22.81 -25.36
CA PRO A 564 31.14 23.88 -25.90
C PRO A 564 32.27 23.31 -26.76
N THR A 565 32.85 22.18 -26.35
CA THR A 565 33.99 21.53 -26.99
C THR A 565 33.57 20.92 -28.34
N LEU A 566 32.46 20.19 -28.39
CA LEU A 566 31.93 19.67 -29.66
C LEU A 566 31.52 20.81 -30.61
N PHE A 567 30.87 21.86 -30.10
CA PHE A 567 30.42 22.97 -30.94
C PHE A 567 31.61 23.72 -31.57
N MET A 568 32.69 23.96 -30.80
CA MET A 568 33.90 24.59 -31.34
C MET A 568 34.61 23.69 -32.36
N VAL A 569 34.69 22.37 -32.12
CA VAL A 569 35.25 21.42 -33.11
C VAL A 569 34.42 21.39 -34.39
N PHE A 570 33.08 21.40 -34.31
CA PHE A 570 32.20 21.52 -35.48
C PHE A 570 32.41 22.82 -36.24
N LEU A 571 32.53 23.96 -35.53
CA LEU A 571 32.76 25.27 -36.12
C LEU A 571 34.11 25.32 -36.86
N LEU A 572 35.17 24.80 -36.24
CA LEU A 572 36.51 24.73 -36.84
C LEU A 572 36.57 23.78 -38.04
N LEU A 573 35.91 22.62 -37.98
CA LEU A 573 35.80 21.70 -39.13
C LEU A 573 34.98 22.31 -40.28
N SER A 574 33.95 23.09 -39.96
CA SER A 574 33.15 23.83 -40.95
C SER A 574 33.99 24.92 -41.64
N LEU A 575 34.68 25.78 -40.87
CA LEU A 575 35.62 26.76 -41.44
C LEU A 575 36.69 26.10 -42.31
N ARG A 576 37.27 24.98 -41.85
CA ARG A 576 38.33 24.25 -42.58
C ARG A 576 37.81 23.60 -43.89
N ARG A 577 36.53 23.23 -43.96
CA ARG A 577 35.87 22.80 -45.21
C ARG A 577 35.62 23.97 -46.16
N THR A 578 35.16 25.11 -45.66
CA THR A 578 34.92 26.32 -46.47
C THR A 578 36.21 26.91 -47.04
N LEU A 579 37.27 27.00 -46.23
CA LEU A 579 38.59 27.49 -46.66
C LEU A 579 39.26 26.59 -47.70
N ARG A 580 38.95 25.29 -47.76
CA ARG A 580 39.45 24.36 -48.79
C ARG A 580 38.71 24.44 -50.14
N ARG A 581 37.63 25.23 -50.25
CA ARG A 581 36.80 25.32 -51.47
C ARG A 581 36.80 26.68 -52.17
N SER A 582 37.46 27.71 -51.64
CA SER A 582 37.60 29.01 -52.31
C SER A 582 39.05 29.35 -52.62
N SER A 583 39.35 29.51 -53.92
CA SER A 583 40.63 30.01 -54.43
C SER A 583 40.65 31.54 -54.62
N ASN A 584 39.63 32.27 -54.14
CA ASN A 584 39.56 33.73 -54.23
C ASN A 584 39.32 34.35 -52.84
N ILE A 585 40.38 34.94 -52.28
CA ILE A 585 40.38 35.60 -50.95
C ILE A 585 39.53 36.88 -50.95
N THR A 586 39.47 37.60 -52.07
CA THR A 586 38.86 38.94 -52.21
C THR A 586 37.34 39.02 -52.05
N ARG A 587 36.62 37.90 -51.87
CA ARG A 587 35.17 37.90 -51.59
C ARG A 587 34.79 37.55 -50.15
N LEU A 588 35.74 37.19 -49.28
CA LEU A 588 35.41 36.79 -47.90
C LEU A 588 35.05 37.98 -46.98
N CYS A 589 35.54 39.18 -47.29
CA CYS A 589 35.40 40.37 -46.43
C CYS A 589 34.00 41.00 -46.36
N CYS A 590 33.02 40.55 -47.18
CA CYS A 590 31.68 41.16 -47.22
C CYS A 590 30.59 40.41 -46.42
N CYS A 591 30.89 39.22 -45.86
CA CYS A 591 29.88 38.36 -45.23
C CYS A 591 30.02 38.17 -43.72
N LEU A 592 31.05 38.73 -43.08
CA LEU A 592 31.20 38.73 -41.62
C LEU A 592 30.89 40.14 -41.09
N ARG A 593 29.82 40.27 -40.30
CA ARG A 593 29.45 41.55 -39.67
C ARG A 593 30.41 41.81 -38.51
N LEU A 594 30.83 43.07 -38.32
CA LEU A 594 31.79 43.43 -37.27
C LEU A 594 31.34 43.06 -35.84
N GLY A 595 30.03 42.88 -35.62
CA GLY A 595 29.48 42.43 -34.32
C GLY A 595 29.99 41.05 -33.88
N ASP A 596 30.18 40.11 -34.80
CA ASP A 596 30.57 38.73 -34.45
C ASP A 596 32.03 38.65 -33.96
N LEU A 597 32.90 39.49 -34.54
CA LEU A 597 34.28 39.65 -34.07
C LEU A 597 34.33 40.34 -32.70
N TYR A 598 33.44 41.31 -32.46
CA TYR A 598 33.33 42.02 -31.18
C TYR A 598 32.81 41.09 -30.08
N ALA A 599 31.86 40.21 -30.38
CA ALA A 599 31.37 39.18 -29.48
C ALA A 599 32.46 38.15 -29.12
N MET A 600 33.25 37.68 -30.10
CA MET A 600 34.40 36.81 -29.83
C MET A 600 35.44 37.51 -28.93
N LEU A 601 35.76 38.77 -29.21
CA LEU A 601 36.71 39.55 -28.39
C LEU A 601 36.20 39.80 -26.97
N LEU A 602 34.89 40.07 -26.76
CA LEU A 602 34.32 40.16 -25.41
C LEU A 602 34.38 38.82 -24.68
N CYS A 603 34.00 37.70 -25.32
CA CYS A 603 34.08 36.39 -24.67
C CYS A 603 35.53 36.03 -24.30
N TYR A 604 36.50 36.29 -25.18
CA TYR A 604 37.91 36.03 -24.87
C TYR A 604 38.44 36.95 -23.76
N ALA A 605 38.04 38.22 -23.74
CA ALA A 605 38.41 39.16 -22.69
C ALA A 605 37.79 38.81 -21.33
N VAL A 606 36.52 38.39 -21.29
CA VAL A 606 35.82 37.97 -20.06
C VAL A 606 36.43 36.68 -19.51
N VAL A 607 36.71 35.69 -20.36
CA VAL A 607 37.37 34.44 -19.93
C VAL A 607 38.81 34.69 -19.46
N ALA A 608 39.57 35.55 -20.14
CA ALA A 608 40.91 35.93 -19.71
C ALA A 608 40.90 36.75 -18.41
N ALA A 609 39.94 37.66 -18.21
CA ALA A 609 39.76 38.41 -16.97
C ALA A 609 39.39 37.49 -15.80
N LEU A 610 38.49 36.53 -16.00
CA LEU A 610 38.15 35.54 -14.96
C LEU A 610 39.35 34.64 -14.62
N ALA A 611 40.08 34.14 -15.64
CA ALA A 611 41.29 33.34 -15.45
C ALA A 611 42.43 34.08 -14.71
N THR A 612 42.45 35.41 -14.75
CA THR A 612 43.47 36.23 -14.08
C THR A 612 43.01 36.85 -12.74
N ALA A 613 41.70 36.97 -12.51
CA ALA A 613 41.15 37.48 -11.24
C ALA A 613 41.12 36.42 -10.13
N VAL A 614 40.87 35.14 -10.46
CA VAL A 614 40.74 34.05 -9.47
C VAL A 614 41.99 33.91 -8.57
N PRO A 615 43.24 33.95 -9.07
CA PRO A 615 44.43 33.88 -8.21
C PRO A 615 44.64 35.06 -7.25
N VAL A 616 43.96 36.19 -7.48
CA VAL A 616 44.13 37.43 -6.68
C VAL A 616 43.11 37.51 -5.56
N LEU A 617 41.87 37.08 -5.79
CA LEU A 617 40.81 37.08 -4.78
C LEU A 617 41.05 36.07 -3.64
N VAL A 618 41.77 34.96 -3.91
CA VAL A 618 42.10 33.91 -2.92
C VAL A 618 43.25 34.32 -1.96
N ARG A 619 43.59 35.61 -1.87
CA ARG A 619 44.62 36.14 -0.95
C ARG A 619 44.20 37.36 -0.11
N LEU A 620 42.91 37.74 -0.12
CA LEU A 620 42.40 38.90 0.65
C LEU A 620 41.09 38.61 1.42
N THR A 621 40.78 37.34 1.65
CA THR A 621 39.74 36.84 2.57
C THR A 621 40.27 35.63 3.32
#